data_AF-A0A8J2TNA9-F1
#
_entry.id   AF-A0A8J2TNA9-F1
#
_cell.length_a   1.000
_cell.length_b   1.000
_cell.length_c   1.000
_cell.angle_alpha   90.00
_cell.angle_beta   90.00
_cell.angle_gamma   90.00
#
_symmetry.space_group_name_H-M   'P 1'
#
loop_
_entity.id
_entity.type
_entity.pdbx_description
1 polymer ?
#
loop_
_entity_poly.entity_id
_entity_poly.type
_entity_poly.pdbx_seq_one_letter_code
_entity_poly.pdbx_strand_id
1 'polypeptide(L)'
;MKSIWWMILPFIFLSGCLSVYGESDVLELKLAHNQSLDHPVHISLAKFGELLEEKSDGTIKAKLFPNGQLGSEREVIELTQAGTVDFAKVSASALEGFASDYSIFSLPYVFEDYDTFQKVMNQKEVTDHLYYHTEDIGFIGLTYYNAGMRNLYTKDLDINDVSEMSGLMVQVQPSKTSVQMIESMGAIPTDGLRRSIYRFTSRGH
;
A
#
# COMPACT_ATOMS: atom_id res chain seq x y z
N MET A 1 15.84 -0.09 89.25
CA MET A 1 16.72 0.28 88.12
C MET A 1 16.02 -0.09 86.82
N LYS A 2 15.79 0.92 85.96
CA LYS A 2 15.21 0.92 84.57
C LYS A 2 13.72 0.52 84.48
N SER A 3 12.70 1.38 84.43
CA SER A 3 12.36 2.51 83.53
C SER A 3 12.34 2.10 82.04
N ILE A 4 11.40 2.42 81.14
CA ILE A 4 10.07 3.06 81.10
C ILE A 4 9.68 3.04 79.59
N TRP A 5 8.40 3.28 79.24
CA TRP A 5 7.85 3.66 77.90
C TRP A 5 7.60 2.54 76.87
N TRP A 6 6.35 2.22 76.53
CA TRP A 6 5.43 2.96 75.62
C TRP A 6 5.97 3.11 74.20
N MET A 7 5.53 2.23 73.30
CA MET A 7 5.39 2.56 71.88
C MET A 7 4.18 1.82 71.30
N ILE A 8 3.02 2.45 71.50
CA ILE A 8 1.88 2.37 70.58
C ILE A 8 2.27 3.21 69.36
N LEU A 9 2.27 2.65 68.16
CA LEU A 9 2.24 3.39 66.88
C LEU A 9 1.68 2.44 65.79
N PRO A 10 1.04 2.96 64.72
CA PRO A 10 -0.40 2.81 64.56
C PRO A 10 -0.77 2.00 63.31
N PHE A 11 -2.01 1.55 63.33
CA PHE A 11 -2.78 1.02 62.22
C PHE A 11 -2.85 2.07 61.08
N ILE A 12 -2.03 1.93 60.04
CA ILE A 12 -2.16 2.73 58.81
C ILE A 12 -3.23 2.06 57.93
N PHE A 13 -4.46 2.53 58.07
CA PHE A 13 -5.50 2.43 57.04
C PHE A 13 -5.04 3.28 55.85
N LEU A 14 -4.41 2.67 54.84
CA LEU A 14 -4.23 3.31 53.54
C LEU A 14 -5.47 3.02 52.68
N SER A 15 -6.53 3.75 52.99
CA SER A 15 -7.67 3.93 52.08
C SER A 15 -7.22 4.82 50.92
N GLY A 16 -7.49 4.38 49.69
CA GLY A 16 -7.50 5.25 48.52
C GLY A 16 -6.22 5.25 47.68
N CYS A 17 -6.18 4.37 46.69
CA CYS A 17 -5.94 4.86 45.34
C CYS A 17 -7.19 4.50 44.54
N LEU A 18 -8.07 5.49 44.42
CA LEU A 18 -9.12 5.52 43.43
C LEU A 18 -8.40 5.35 42.09
N SER A 19 -8.52 4.17 41.48
CA SER A 19 -8.01 3.94 40.14
C SER A 19 -8.69 4.97 39.24
N VAL A 20 -7.90 5.98 38.89
CA VAL A 20 -8.12 6.89 37.78
C VAL A 20 -8.66 6.02 36.64
N TYR A 21 -9.88 6.32 36.18
CA TYR A 21 -10.33 5.89 34.87
C TYR A 21 -9.32 6.47 33.88
N GLY A 22 -8.29 5.68 33.58
CA GLY A 22 -7.23 6.04 32.67
C GLY A 22 -7.83 6.24 31.29
N GLU A 23 -7.54 7.42 30.74
CA GLU A 23 -7.28 7.69 29.33
C GLU A 23 -7.75 6.58 28.38
N SER A 24 -8.81 6.86 27.62
CA SER A 24 -9.21 5.99 26.51
C SER A 24 -7.99 5.79 25.60
N ASP A 25 -7.43 4.58 25.59
CA ASP A 25 -6.30 4.24 24.71
C ASP A 25 -6.73 4.51 23.27
N VAL A 26 -6.17 5.56 22.68
CA VAL A 26 -6.43 5.92 21.28
C VAL A 26 -5.70 4.90 20.40
N LEU A 27 -6.47 4.20 19.57
CA LEU A 27 -5.92 3.25 18.60
C LEU A 27 -5.34 4.02 17.40
N GLU A 28 -4.02 4.03 17.25
CA GLU A 28 -3.35 4.59 16.09
C GLU A 28 -3.15 3.53 15.00
N LEU A 29 -3.77 3.73 13.84
CA LEU A 29 -3.66 2.88 12.66
C LEU A 29 -2.70 3.48 11.63
N LYS A 30 -1.70 2.71 11.21
CA LYS A 30 -0.67 3.15 10.27
C LYS A 30 -1.09 2.84 8.83
N LEU A 31 -1.09 3.87 7.99
CA LEU A 31 -1.46 3.83 6.58
C LEU A 31 -0.27 4.19 5.69
N ALA A 32 0.19 3.27 4.85
CA ALA A 32 1.35 3.48 3.99
C ALA A 32 0.97 3.58 2.50
N HIS A 33 1.60 4.50 1.77
CA HIS A 33 1.50 4.59 0.31
C HIS A 33 2.72 5.26 -0.35
N ASN A 34 2.94 4.99 -1.63
CA ASN A 34 4.09 5.53 -2.39
C ASN A 34 3.87 6.88 -3.08
N GLN A 35 2.63 7.38 -3.10
CA GLN A 35 2.27 8.63 -3.79
C GLN A 35 2.65 9.90 -3.01
N SER A 36 2.77 11.02 -3.72
CA SER A 36 3.04 12.36 -3.15
C SER A 36 1.82 12.95 -2.43
N LEU A 37 2.06 14.01 -1.65
CA LEU A 37 1.02 14.64 -0.82
C LEU A 37 -0.08 15.33 -1.64
N ASP A 38 0.25 15.79 -2.85
CA ASP A 38 -0.69 16.40 -3.80
C ASP A 38 -1.46 15.38 -4.65
N HIS A 39 -1.09 14.10 -4.57
CA HIS A 39 -1.74 13.06 -5.35
C HIS A 39 -3.16 12.73 -4.80
N PRO A 40 -4.16 12.48 -5.65
CA PRO A 40 -5.54 12.16 -5.22
C PRO A 40 -5.64 11.01 -4.20
N VAL A 41 -4.77 10.00 -4.31
CA VAL A 41 -4.67 8.90 -3.33
C VAL A 41 -4.35 9.43 -1.92
N HIS A 42 -3.39 10.34 -1.79
CA HIS A 42 -3.03 10.89 -0.49
C HIS A 42 -4.19 11.69 0.10
N ILE A 43 -4.80 12.56 -0.72
CA ILE A 43 -5.94 13.39 -0.31
C ILE A 43 -7.10 12.51 0.19
N SER A 44 -7.39 11.41 -0.52
CA SER A 44 -8.42 10.46 -0.13
C SER A 44 -8.11 9.76 1.20
N LEU A 45 -6.86 9.31 1.39
CA LEU A 45 -6.44 8.64 2.63
C LEU A 45 -6.38 9.60 3.83
N ALA A 46 -6.00 10.86 3.59
CA ALA A 46 -6.07 11.91 4.61
C ALA A 46 -7.53 12.13 5.03
N LYS A 47 -8.44 12.21 4.05
CA LYS A 47 -9.87 12.33 4.35
C LYS A 47 -10.43 11.10 5.07
N PHE A 48 -9.99 9.90 4.70
CA PHE A 48 -10.32 8.68 5.43
C PHE A 48 -9.87 8.76 6.89
N GLY A 49 -8.67 9.25 7.15
CA GLY A 49 -8.16 9.48 8.51
C GLY A 49 -9.02 10.44 9.33
N GLU A 50 -9.41 11.58 8.75
CA GLU A 50 -10.34 12.53 9.39
C GLU A 50 -11.69 11.88 9.73
N LEU A 51 -12.28 11.14 8.77
CA LEU A 51 -13.58 10.49 8.96
C LEU A 51 -13.51 9.37 10.00
N LEU A 52 -12.37 8.69 10.11
CA LEU A 52 -12.13 7.63 11.06
C LEU A 52 -12.00 8.20 12.48
N GLU A 53 -11.32 9.34 12.66
CA GLU A 53 -11.28 10.06 13.92
C GLU A 53 -12.68 10.60 14.30
N GLU A 54 -13.38 11.23 13.36
CA GLU A 54 -14.73 11.77 13.58
C GLU A 54 -15.74 10.66 13.98
N LYS A 55 -15.77 9.56 13.23
CA LYS A 55 -16.74 8.47 13.47
C LYS A 55 -16.42 7.61 14.68
N SER A 56 -15.21 7.68 15.19
CA SER A 56 -14.78 6.95 16.39
C SER A 56 -14.78 7.82 17.64
N ASP A 57 -15.32 9.04 17.58
CA ASP A 57 -15.27 10.02 18.67
C ASP A 57 -13.83 10.24 19.20
N GLY A 58 -12.85 10.20 18.30
CA GLY A 58 -11.43 10.39 18.62
C GLY A 58 -10.70 9.16 19.17
N THR A 59 -11.38 8.02 19.32
CA THR A 59 -10.79 6.78 19.86
C THR A 59 -9.91 6.04 18.85
N ILE A 60 -10.02 6.35 17.56
CA ILE A 60 -9.15 5.82 16.51
C ILE A 60 -8.55 6.98 15.73
N LYS A 61 -7.24 6.92 15.45
CA LYS A 61 -6.53 7.91 14.62
C LYS A 61 -5.75 7.22 13.52
N ALA A 62 -5.66 7.87 12.36
CA ALA A 62 -4.85 7.40 11.24
C ALA A 62 -3.50 8.14 11.19
N LYS A 63 -2.42 7.39 11.03
CA LYS A 63 -1.08 7.92 10.78
C LYS A 63 -0.61 7.55 9.39
N LEU A 64 -0.48 8.56 8.53
CA LEU A 64 -0.10 8.36 7.13
C LEU A 64 1.42 8.39 6.96
N PHE A 65 1.92 7.44 6.16
CA PHE A 65 3.30 7.33 5.69
C PHE A 65 3.32 7.43 4.15
N PRO A 66 3.30 8.66 3.59
CA PRO A 66 3.30 8.92 2.16
C PRO A 66 4.70 8.77 1.53
N ASN A 67 4.82 9.04 0.23
CA ASN A 67 6.10 9.09 -0.49
C ASN A 67 7.00 7.84 -0.36
N GLY A 68 6.42 6.67 -0.04
CA GLY A 68 7.20 5.44 0.09
C GLY A 68 8.16 5.47 1.30
N GLN A 69 7.83 6.23 2.34
CA GLN A 69 8.65 6.34 3.56
C GLN A 69 8.97 5.00 4.24
N LEU A 70 8.11 4.00 4.08
CA LEU A 70 8.28 2.66 4.64
C LEU A 70 8.82 1.64 3.63
N GLY A 71 9.32 2.09 2.48
CA GLY A 71 9.93 1.25 1.46
C GLY A 71 9.07 1.08 0.21
N SER A 72 9.45 0.08 -0.59
CA SER A 72 8.76 -0.34 -1.80
C SER A 72 7.37 -0.93 -1.50
N GLU A 73 6.50 -1.00 -2.52
CA GLU A 73 5.16 -1.57 -2.35
C GLU A 73 5.21 -3.02 -1.85
N ARG A 74 6.21 -3.81 -2.28
CA ARG A 74 6.40 -5.18 -1.82
C ARG A 74 6.72 -5.24 -0.33
N GLU A 75 7.70 -4.44 0.12
CA GLU A 75 8.09 -4.39 1.54
C GLU A 75 6.93 -3.94 2.42
N VAL A 76 6.13 -2.98 1.95
CA VAL A 76 4.95 -2.51 2.69
C VAL A 76 3.87 -3.60 2.81
N ILE A 77 3.65 -4.42 1.77
CA ILE A 77 2.75 -5.58 1.86
C ILE A 77 3.25 -6.57 2.92
N GLU A 78 4.55 -6.86 2.93
CA GLU A 78 5.18 -7.74 3.93
C GLU A 78 5.06 -7.16 5.36
N LEU A 79 5.18 -5.84 5.52
CA LEU A 79 4.91 -5.15 6.79
C LEU A 79 3.44 -5.25 7.23
N THR A 80 2.50 -5.27 6.28
CA THR A 80 1.08 -5.50 6.56
C THR A 80 0.82 -6.94 6.99
N GLN A 81 1.43 -7.93 6.33
CA GLN A 81 1.37 -9.33 6.76
C GLN A 81 1.92 -9.52 8.18
N ALA A 82 2.96 -8.77 8.54
CA ALA A 82 3.54 -8.78 9.89
C ALA A 82 2.74 -7.98 10.93
N GLY A 83 1.66 -7.30 10.55
CA GLY A 83 0.88 -6.42 11.43
C GLY A 83 1.64 -5.16 11.88
N THR A 84 2.74 -4.81 11.22
CA THR A 84 3.51 -3.60 11.54
C THR A 84 2.88 -2.35 10.92
N VAL A 85 2.24 -2.51 9.76
CA VAL A 85 1.45 -1.49 9.05
C VAL A 85 0.01 -2.00 8.90
N ASP A 86 -0.96 -1.26 9.43
CA ASP A 86 -2.36 -1.69 9.46
C ASP A 86 -3.04 -1.62 8.08
N PHE A 87 -2.66 -0.63 7.27
CA PHE A 87 -3.20 -0.46 5.91
C PHE A 87 -2.11 -0.08 4.92
N ALA A 88 -2.15 -0.73 3.76
CA ALA A 88 -1.28 -0.42 2.64
C ALA A 88 -2.10 -0.10 1.40
N LYS A 89 -1.87 1.07 0.80
CA LYS A 89 -2.33 1.34 -0.56
C LYS A 89 -1.18 1.04 -1.51
N VAL A 90 -1.33 -0.05 -2.27
CA VAL A 90 -0.37 -0.52 -3.29
C VAL A 90 -1.00 -0.67 -4.67
N SER A 91 -0.18 -0.92 -5.69
CA SER A 91 -0.62 -1.25 -7.04
C SER A 91 -0.99 -2.73 -7.18
N ALA A 92 -1.94 -3.03 -8.09
CA ALA A 92 -2.32 -4.42 -8.41
C ALA A 92 -1.12 -5.24 -8.93
N SER A 93 -0.20 -4.59 -9.65
CA SER A 93 1.04 -5.20 -10.12
C SER A 93 1.93 -5.70 -8.98
N ALA A 94 1.99 -4.98 -7.85
CA ALA A 94 2.73 -5.44 -6.68
C ALA A 94 2.04 -6.62 -5.99
N LEU A 95 0.70 -6.60 -5.94
CA LEU A 95 -0.11 -7.69 -5.39
C LEU A 95 -0.01 -8.98 -6.21
N GLU A 96 0.21 -8.90 -7.52
CA GLU A 96 0.45 -10.05 -8.41
C GLU A 96 1.61 -10.94 -7.92
N GLY A 97 2.62 -10.33 -7.29
CA GLY A 97 3.74 -11.06 -6.70
C GLY A 97 3.39 -11.88 -5.45
N PHE A 98 2.18 -11.73 -4.91
CA PHE A 98 1.67 -12.44 -3.74
C PHE A 98 0.50 -13.37 -4.10
N ALA A 99 -0.36 -12.94 -5.03
CA ALA A 99 -1.47 -13.74 -5.53
C ALA A 99 -1.67 -13.51 -7.04
N SER A 100 -1.70 -14.61 -7.81
CA SER A 100 -1.77 -14.55 -9.27
C SER A 100 -3.04 -13.91 -9.81
N ASP A 101 -4.13 -13.90 -9.05
CA ASP A 101 -5.43 -13.40 -9.51
C ASP A 101 -5.39 -11.89 -9.80
N TYR A 102 -4.50 -11.14 -9.15
CA TYR A 102 -4.28 -9.72 -9.46
C TYR A 102 -3.61 -9.48 -10.81
N SER A 103 -3.07 -10.52 -11.46
CA SER A 103 -2.52 -10.42 -12.82
C SER A 103 -3.56 -9.95 -13.85
N ILE A 104 -4.85 -10.16 -13.58
CA ILE A 104 -5.95 -9.71 -14.45
C ILE A 104 -5.89 -8.20 -14.73
N PHE A 105 -5.37 -7.41 -13.78
CA PHE A 105 -5.22 -5.97 -13.92
C PHE A 105 -3.94 -5.54 -14.67
N SER A 106 -3.02 -6.49 -14.89
CA SER A 106 -1.80 -6.31 -15.66
C SER A 106 -1.94 -6.82 -17.10
N LEU A 107 -3.01 -7.57 -17.41
CA LEU A 107 -3.23 -8.13 -18.74
C LEU A 107 -3.68 -7.03 -19.73
N PRO A 108 -3.09 -6.99 -20.93
CA PRO A 108 -3.47 -6.02 -21.95
C PRO A 108 -4.87 -6.31 -22.48
N TYR A 109 -5.67 -5.27 -22.68
CA TYR A 109 -6.98 -5.30 -23.34
C TYR A 109 -8.05 -6.21 -22.69
N VAL A 110 -7.90 -6.61 -21.42
CA VAL A 110 -8.94 -7.40 -20.72
C VAL A 110 -10.23 -6.62 -20.52
N PHE A 111 -10.13 -5.30 -20.35
CA PHE A 111 -11.29 -4.42 -20.26
C PHE A 111 -11.39 -3.61 -21.55
N GLU A 112 -12.53 -3.72 -22.24
CA GLU A 112 -12.79 -3.03 -23.50
C GLU A 112 -12.82 -1.51 -23.32
N ASP A 113 -13.46 -1.06 -22.24
CA ASP A 113 -13.58 0.34 -21.88
C ASP A 113 -13.69 0.52 -20.36
N TYR A 114 -13.67 1.78 -19.94
CA TYR A 114 -13.76 2.15 -18.54
C TYR A 114 -15.11 1.79 -17.91
N ASP A 115 -16.21 1.90 -18.66
CA ASP A 115 -17.55 1.58 -18.16
C ASP A 115 -17.67 0.08 -17.84
N THR A 116 -17.08 -0.77 -18.67
CA THR A 116 -17.01 -2.22 -18.49
C THR A 116 -16.18 -2.56 -17.27
N PHE A 117 -15.00 -1.93 -17.11
CA PHE A 117 -14.19 -2.06 -15.90
C PHE A 117 -14.99 -1.69 -14.64
N GLN A 118 -15.67 -0.54 -14.64
CA GLN A 118 -16.48 -0.13 -13.49
C GLN A 118 -17.63 -1.10 -13.21
N LYS A 119 -18.33 -1.59 -14.25
CA LYS A 119 -19.41 -2.58 -14.07
C LYS A 119 -18.89 -3.86 -13.42
N VAL A 120 -17.75 -4.38 -13.86
CA VAL A 120 -17.13 -5.58 -13.28
C VAL A 120 -16.69 -5.33 -11.84
N MET A 121 -16.02 -4.20 -11.58
CA MET A 121 -15.57 -3.85 -10.23
C MET A 121 -16.70 -3.45 -9.25
N ASN A 122 -17.93 -3.27 -9.74
CA ASN A 122 -19.11 -3.08 -8.91
C ASN A 122 -19.87 -4.39 -8.65
N GLN A 123 -19.45 -5.52 -9.24
CA GLN A 123 -20.02 -6.83 -8.96
C GLN A 123 -19.40 -7.38 -7.69
N LYS A 124 -20.23 -7.57 -6.66
CA LYS A 124 -19.78 -8.00 -5.34
C LYS A 124 -19.06 -9.34 -5.40
N GLU A 125 -19.55 -10.27 -6.22
CA GLU A 125 -18.96 -11.60 -6.40
C GLU A 125 -17.51 -11.51 -6.89
N VAL A 126 -17.21 -10.58 -7.79
CA VAL A 126 -15.85 -10.37 -8.32
C VAL A 126 -14.97 -9.69 -7.27
N THR A 127 -15.46 -8.63 -6.64
CA THR A 127 -14.66 -7.89 -5.65
C THR A 127 -14.41 -8.68 -4.39
N ASP A 128 -15.41 -9.41 -3.87
CA ASP A 128 -15.25 -10.25 -2.69
C ASP A 128 -14.20 -11.33 -2.94
N HIS A 129 -14.25 -11.98 -4.11
CA HIS A 129 -13.25 -12.96 -4.49
C HIS A 129 -11.85 -12.34 -4.39
N LEU A 130 -11.63 -11.19 -5.04
CA LEU A 130 -10.32 -10.51 -5.01
C LEU A 130 -9.92 -10.00 -3.62
N TYR A 131 -10.87 -9.57 -2.79
CA TYR A 131 -10.59 -9.02 -1.48
C TYR A 131 -10.24 -10.08 -0.45
N TYR A 132 -10.89 -11.24 -0.48
CA TYR A 132 -10.64 -12.32 0.47
C TYR A 132 -9.63 -13.36 -0.03
N HIS A 133 -9.25 -13.33 -1.32
CA HIS A 133 -8.28 -14.27 -1.89
C HIS A 133 -6.92 -14.28 -1.19
N THR A 134 -6.55 -13.21 -0.49
CA THR A 134 -5.26 -13.08 0.20
C THR A 134 -5.34 -13.25 1.72
N GLU A 135 -6.51 -13.62 2.24
CA GLU A 135 -6.73 -13.75 3.68
C GLU A 135 -5.80 -14.80 4.31
N ASP A 136 -5.58 -15.92 3.61
CA ASP A 136 -4.71 -17.02 4.02
C ASP A 136 -3.22 -16.63 4.09
N ILE A 137 -2.82 -15.61 3.33
CA ILE A 137 -1.47 -15.04 3.35
C ILE A 137 -1.37 -13.77 4.22
N GLY A 138 -2.39 -13.45 5.02
CA GLY A 138 -2.29 -12.50 6.12
C GLY A 138 -2.71 -11.06 5.80
N PHE A 139 -3.44 -10.82 4.71
CA PHE A 139 -4.10 -9.52 4.47
C PHE A 139 -5.38 -9.68 3.67
N ILE A 140 -6.25 -8.66 3.69
CA ILE A 140 -7.46 -8.63 2.86
C ILE A 140 -7.51 -7.32 2.07
N GLY A 141 -8.16 -7.36 0.91
CA GLY A 141 -8.57 -6.16 0.19
C GLY A 141 -9.76 -5.50 0.89
N LEU A 142 -9.78 -4.17 0.91
CA LEU A 142 -10.91 -3.40 1.48
C LEU A 142 -11.67 -2.64 0.40
N THR A 143 -10.92 -2.09 -0.55
CA THR A 143 -11.45 -1.30 -1.64
C THR A 143 -10.40 -1.21 -2.76
N TYR A 144 -10.81 -0.73 -3.93
CA TYR A 144 -9.90 -0.43 -5.02
C TYR A 144 -9.88 1.08 -5.30
N TYR A 145 -8.75 1.55 -5.81
CA TYR A 145 -8.60 2.90 -6.33
C TYR A 145 -8.46 2.81 -7.85
N ASN A 146 -9.17 3.68 -8.56
CA ASN A 146 -8.98 3.79 -10.00
C ASN A 146 -7.70 4.59 -10.29
N ALA A 147 -6.76 3.98 -11.01
CA ALA A 147 -5.54 4.61 -11.50
C ALA A 147 -5.56 4.88 -13.02
N GLY A 148 -6.69 4.63 -13.69
CA GLY A 148 -6.88 4.80 -15.12
C GLY A 148 -6.20 3.72 -15.97
N MET A 149 -6.11 3.99 -17.26
CA MET A 149 -5.45 3.13 -18.24
C MET A 149 -3.94 3.44 -18.29
N ARG A 150 -3.14 2.40 -18.49
CA ARG A 150 -1.68 2.55 -18.66
C ARG A 150 -1.37 2.78 -20.12
N ASN A 151 -0.65 3.86 -20.40
CA ASN A 151 -0.13 4.17 -21.73
C ASN A 151 1.39 4.05 -21.75
N LEU A 152 1.92 3.67 -22.90
CA LEU A 152 3.35 3.69 -23.15
C LEU A 152 3.78 5.13 -23.49
N TYR A 153 4.85 5.60 -22.85
CA TYR A 153 5.45 6.89 -23.13
C TYR A 153 6.92 6.70 -23.50
N THR A 154 7.30 7.28 -24.61
CA THR A 154 8.67 7.33 -25.11
C THR A 154 9.16 8.78 -25.09
N LYS A 155 10.48 8.97 -25.13
CA LYS A 155 11.06 10.31 -25.14
C LYS A 155 11.09 10.94 -26.54
N ASP A 156 11.44 10.15 -27.56
CA ASP A 156 11.83 10.66 -28.88
C ASP A 156 11.19 9.88 -30.06
N LEU A 157 10.29 8.92 -29.80
CA LEU A 157 9.75 8.02 -30.83
C LEU A 157 8.24 7.81 -30.66
N ASP A 158 7.43 8.25 -31.62
CA ASP A 158 6.01 7.91 -31.65
C ASP A 158 5.84 6.45 -32.08
N ILE A 159 5.19 5.65 -31.24
CA ILE A 159 4.95 4.23 -31.51
C ILE A 159 3.53 4.07 -32.02
N ASN A 160 3.41 3.72 -33.28
CA ASN A 160 2.13 3.51 -33.97
C ASN A 160 1.90 2.03 -34.31
N ASP A 161 2.97 1.22 -34.36
CA ASP A 161 2.90 -0.22 -34.60
C ASP A 161 3.77 -1.00 -33.59
N VAL A 162 3.33 -2.21 -33.25
CA VAL A 162 4.05 -3.08 -32.29
C VAL A 162 5.46 -3.42 -32.78
N SER A 163 5.71 -3.49 -34.08
CA SER A 163 7.05 -3.74 -34.62
C SER A 163 8.08 -2.69 -34.22
N GLU A 164 7.64 -1.46 -33.94
CA GLU A 164 8.50 -0.35 -33.51
C GLU A 164 8.97 -0.47 -32.06
N MET A 165 8.38 -1.40 -31.28
CA MET A 165 8.80 -1.73 -29.92
C MET A 165 10.11 -2.54 -29.88
N SER A 166 10.50 -3.16 -31.00
CA SER A 166 11.63 -4.08 -31.07
C SER A 166 12.92 -3.44 -30.56
N GLY A 167 13.48 -4.00 -29.47
CA GLY A 167 14.74 -3.54 -28.88
C GLY A 167 14.65 -2.26 -28.03
N LEU A 168 13.45 -1.69 -27.85
CA LEU A 168 13.26 -0.58 -26.92
C LEU A 168 13.36 -1.06 -25.47
N MET A 169 14.07 -0.30 -24.63
CA MET A 169 14.05 -0.53 -23.19
C MET A 169 12.83 0.14 -22.56
N VAL A 170 11.94 -0.65 -21.98
CA VAL A 170 10.69 -0.14 -21.38
C VAL A 170 10.70 -0.43 -19.89
N GLN A 171 10.54 0.61 -19.08
CA GLN A 171 10.41 0.45 -17.63
C GLN A 171 9.03 -0.14 -17.28
N VAL A 172 9.02 -1.24 -16.53
CA VAL A 172 7.79 -1.90 -16.08
C VAL A 172 7.71 -1.95 -14.56
N GLN A 173 6.48 -2.10 -14.05
CA GLN A 173 6.26 -2.43 -12.65
C GLN A 173 6.66 -3.88 -12.37
N PRO A 174 6.94 -4.25 -11.10
CA PRO A 174 7.36 -5.60 -10.71
C PRO A 174 6.18 -6.60 -10.78
N SER A 175 5.71 -6.88 -11.99
CA SER A 175 4.63 -7.81 -12.33
C SER A 175 5.15 -8.74 -13.43
N LYS A 176 4.96 -10.05 -13.24
CA LYS A 176 5.41 -11.05 -14.21
C LYS A 176 4.65 -10.87 -15.53
N THR A 177 3.35 -10.61 -15.44
CA THR A 177 2.49 -10.35 -16.59
C THR A 177 2.95 -9.11 -17.37
N SER A 178 3.31 -8.03 -16.67
CA SER A 178 3.80 -6.80 -17.31
C SER A 178 5.14 -7.01 -18.03
N VAL A 179 6.05 -7.78 -17.43
CA VAL A 179 7.32 -8.18 -18.05
C VAL A 179 7.06 -8.98 -19.33
N GLN A 180 6.23 -10.02 -19.24
CA GLN A 180 5.89 -10.88 -20.37
C GLN A 180 5.18 -10.14 -21.49
N MET A 181 4.32 -9.17 -21.15
CA MET A 181 3.66 -8.31 -22.13
C MET A 181 4.68 -7.52 -22.95
N ILE A 182 5.63 -6.85 -22.31
CA ILE A 182 6.65 -6.06 -23.00
C ILE A 182 7.60 -6.95 -23.83
N GLU A 183 7.98 -8.12 -23.31
CA GLU A 183 8.76 -9.10 -24.08
C GLU A 183 8.00 -9.60 -25.31
N SER A 184 6.70 -9.86 -25.17
CA SER A 184 5.83 -10.30 -26.27
C SER A 184 5.62 -9.21 -27.32
N MET A 185 5.73 -7.94 -26.94
CA MET A 185 5.77 -6.80 -27.85
C MET A 185 7.15 -6.62 -28.53
N GLY A 186 8.18 -7.40 -28.16
CA GLY A 186 9.53 -7.31 -28.73
C GLY A 186 10.46 -6.30 -28.04
N ALA A 187 9.99 -5.63 -26.99
CA ALA A 187 10.77 -4.71 -26.18
C ALA A 187 11.51 -5.43 -25.05
N ILE A 188 12.48 -4.75 -24.46
CA ILE A 188 13.29 -5.23 -23.33
C ILE A 188 12.74 -4.59 -22.05
N PRO A 189 12.05 -5.35 -21.17
CA PRO A 189 11.57 -4.81 -19.91
C PRO A 189 12.74 -4.49 -18.98
N THR A 190 12.62 -3.38 -18.26
CA THR A 190 13.58 -2.97 -17.23
C THR A 190 12.85 -2.70 -15.93
N ASP A 191 13.45 -3.10 -14.81
CA ASP A 191 13.04 -2.60 -13.51
C ASP A 191 13.53 -1.15 -13.38
N GLY A 192 12.68 -0.25 -12.91
CA GLY A 192 13.06 1.15 -12.68
C GLY A 192 14.28 1.34 -11.76
N LEU A 193 14.71 0.26 -11.07
CA LEU A 193 15.91 0.19 -10.26
C LEU A 193 17.20 0.29 -11.08
N ARG A 194 17.19 -0.05 -12.38
CA ARG A 194 18.37 0.00 -13.26
C ARG A 194 18.74 1.39 -13.78
N ARG A 195 18.36 2.47 -13.07
CA ARG A 195 18.69 3.85 -13.46
C ARG A 195 20.17 4.23 -13.29
N SER A 196 21.04 3.33 -12.81
CA SER A 196 22.45 3.65 -12.47
C SER A 196 23.54 2.97 -13.30
N ILE A 197 23.26 2.17 -14.35
CA ILE A 197 24.33 1.42 -15.06
C ILE A 197 24.43 1.60 -16.58
N TYR A 198 23.66 2.49 -17.21
CA TYR A 198 23.88 2.84 -18.63
C TYR A 198 24.10 4.34 -18.83
N ARG A 199 25.15 4.85 -18.20
CA ARG A 199 25.93 5.98 -18.73
C ARG A 199 27.26 5.43 -19.21
N PHE A 200 27.29 4.66 -20.30
CA PHE A 200 28.44 4.30 -21.15
C PHE A 200 27.91 3.28 -22.17
N THR A 201 27.47 3.69 -23.36
CA THR A 201 28.33 3.85 -24.55
C THR A 201 27.98 5.18 -25.24
N SER A 202 28.77 6.22 -24.98
CA SER A 202 29.85 6.68 -25.86
C SER A 202 29.35 7.18 -27.21
N ARG A 203 29.46 8.51 -27.38
CA ARG A 203 29.68 9.24 -28.63
C ARG A 203 30.00 8.31 -29.81
N GLY A 204 29.06 8.17 -30.72
CA GLY A 204 29.29 7.66 -32.06
C GLY A 204 29.23 8.83 -33.03
N HIS A 205 30.25 8.90 -33.88
CA HIS A 205 30.47 9.87 -34.95
C HIS A 205 29.26 10.12 -35.86
#